data_AF-A0A0S3U452-F1
#
_entry.id   AF-A0A0S3U452-F1
#
_cell.length_a   1.000
_cell.length_b   1.000
_cell.length_c   1.000
_cell.angle_alpha   90.00
_cell.angle_beta   90.00
_cell.angle_gamma   90.00
#
_symmetry.space_group_name_H-M   'P 1'
#
loop_
_entity.id
_entity.type
_entity.pdbx_description
1 polymer ?
#
loop_
_entity_poly.entity_id
_entity_poly.type
_entity_poly.pdbx_seq_one_letter_code
_entity_poly.pdbx_strand_id
1 'polypeptide(L)'
;MKLRLIPAIVAPLLLVTIIPTPVRAETLNARCLLQINGTTYVDSLCNFTDYSDYDSFSAGDAQVFGYLYRNEGVGSLCWNKGRYNKAEACFEGLTRSGACWSNPNAPERTDPFVDDVKLCAWAL
;
A
#
# COMPACT_ATOMS: atom_id res chain seq x y z
N MET A 1 -70.43 -11.75 -17.70
CA MET A 1 -68.98 -11.53 -17.60
C MET A 1 -68.63 -11.38 -16.12
N LYS A 2 -67.93 -12.34 -15.51
CA LYS A 2 -67.75 -12.46 -14.05
C LYS A 2 -66.34 -12.00 -13.68
N LEU A 3 -66.21 -10.78 -13.14
CA LEU A 3 -64.93 -10.18 -12.76
C LEU A 3 -64.43 -10.84 -11.46
N ARG A 4 -63.22 -11.41 -11.47
CA ARG A 4 -62.58 -12.00 -10.29
C ARG A 4 -61.51 -11.03 -9.76
N LEU A 5 -61.63 -10.62 -8.51
CA LEU A 5 -60.61 -9.85 -7.78
C LEU A 5 -59.41 -10.75 -7.47
N ILE A 6 -58.20 -10.28 -7.80
CA ILE A 6 -56.94 -10.93 -7.45
C ILE A 6 -56.41 -10.27 -6.17
N PRO A 7 -56.06 -11.02 -5.11
CA PRO A 7 -55.49 -10.43 -3.90
C PRO A 7 -54.05 -9.98 -4.14
N ALA A 8 -53.73 -8.75 -3.73
CA ALA A 8 -52.39 -8.20 -3.77
C ALA A 8 -51.50 -8.91 -2.74
N ILE A 9 -50.43 -9.57 -3.21
CA ILE A 9 -49.43 -10.23 -2.37
C ILE A 9 -48.43 -9.16 -1.92
N VAL A 10 -48.45 -8.82 -0.63
CA VAL A 10 -47.47 -7.94 0.01
C VAL A 10 -46.23 -8.78 0.33
N ALA A 11 -45.16 -8.64 -0.46
CA ALA A 11 -43.88 -9.30 -0.19
C ALA A 11 -43.08 -8.51 0.87
N PRO A 12 -42.59 -9.14 1.94
CA PRO A 12 -41.79 -8.46 2.96
C PRO A 12 -40.40 -8.12 2.39
N LEU A 13 -40.05 -6.83 2.46
CA LEU A 13 -38.73 -6.31 2.09
C LEU A 13 -37.71 -6.77 3.15
N LEU A 14 -36.94 -7.82 2.86
CA LEU A 14 -35.85 -8.28 3.72
C LEU A 14 -34.68 -7.30 3.60
N LEU A 15 -34.46 -6.47 4.63
CA LEU A 15 -33.25 -5.66 4.76
C LEU A 15 -32.06 -6.58 5.03
N VAL A 16 -31.22 -6.80 4.02
CA VAL A 16 -29.92 -7.46 4.18
C VAL A 16 -28.95 -6.45 4.77
N THR A 17 -28.59 -6.60 6.04
CA THR A 17 -27.52 -5.81 6.66
C THR A 17 -26.18 -6.41 6.25
N ILE A 18 -25.46 -5.70 5.38
CA ILE A 18 -24.10 -6.07 5.01
C ILE A 18 -23.19 -5.72 6.19
N ILE A 19 -22.76 -6.73 6.95
CA ILE A 19 -21.77 -6.54 8.01
C ILE A 19 -20.41 -6.40 7.31
N PRO A 20 -19.70 -5.27 7.45
CA PRO A 20 -18.37 -5.12 6.87
C PRO A 20 -17.43 -6.14 7.53
N THR A 21 -16.90 -7.06 6.73
CA THR A 21 -15.82 -7.94 7.18
C THR A 21 -14.54 -7.11 7.30
N PRO A 22 -13.72 -7.31 8.36
CA PRO A 22 -12.46 -6.62 8.48
C PRO A 22 -11.56 -6.98 7.30
N VAL A 23 -11.03 -5.96 6.64
CA VAL A 23 -10.06 -6.12 5.54
C VAL A 23 -8.82 -6.79 6.12
N ARG A 24 -8.53 -7.99 5.65
CA ARG A 24 -7.38 -8.78 6.08
C ARG A 24 -6.15 -8.24 5.36
N ALA A 25 -5.13 -7.86 6.11
CA ALA A 25 -3.82 -7.55 5.54
C ALA A 25 -3.30 -8.82 4.83
N GLU A 26 -3.04 -8.72 3.54
CA GLU A 26 -2.47 -9.82 2.76
C GLU A 26 -0.97 -9.63 2.69
N THR A 27 -0.23 -10.49 3.39
CA THR A 27 1.20 -10.63 3.15
C THR A 27 1.38 -11.44 1.88
N LEU A 28 1.95 -10.81 0.86
CA LEU A 28 2.21 -11.40 -0.44
C LEU A 28 3.71 -11.55 -0.63
N ASN A 29 4.11 -12.71 -1.16
CA ASN A 29 5.42 -12.84 -1.78
C ASN A 29 5.42 -11.94 -3.02
N ALA A 30 6.28 -10.95 -3.03
CA ALA A 30 6.40 -9.99 -4.10
C ALA A 30 7.85 -9.91 -4.58
N ARG A 31 8.04 -9.36 -5.77
CA ARG A 31 9.33 -8.77 -6.14
C ARG A 31 9.30 -7.29 -5.79
N CYS A 32 10.26 -6.83 -5.00
CA CYS A 32 10.40 -5.42 -4.64
C CYS A 32 11.58 -4.78 -5.38
N LEU A 33 11.43 -3.51 -5.73
CA LEU A 33 12.50 -2.62 -6.15
C LEU A 33 12.51 -1.40 -5.24
N LEU A 34 13.65 -1.09 -4.62
CA LEU A 34 13.89 0.19 -3.95
C LEU A 34 15.11 0.86 -4.56
N GLN A 35 14.91 2.05 -5.12
CA GLN A 35 15.96 2.88 -5.71
C GLN A 35 15.91 4.27 -5.09
N ILE A 36 17.07 4.77 -4.67
CA ILE A 36 17.25 6.14 -4.15
C ILE A 36 18.46 6.73 -4.86
N ASN A 37 18.29 7.89 -5.51
CA ASN A 37 19.32 8.55 -6.32
C ASN A 37 19.96 7.62 -7.37
N GLY A 38 19.12 6.85 -8.07
CA GLY A 38 19.58 5.86 -9.05
C GLY A 38 20.28 4.63 -8.47
N THR A 39 20.58 4.60 -7.17
CA THR A 39 21.21 3.44 -6.50
C THR A 39 20.15 2.44 -6.07
N THR A 40 20.28 1.19 -6.50
CA THR A 40 19.35 0.11 -6.13
C THR A 40 19.76 -0.49 -4.80
N TYR A 41 18.85 -0.43 -3.82
CA TYR A 41 19.02 -1.00 -2.48
C TYR A 41 18.25 -2.31 -2.30
N VAL A 42 17.17 -2.51 -3.05
CA VAL A 42 16.40 -3.76 -3.09
C VAL A 42 16.08 -4.05 -4.55
N ASP A 43 16.41 -5.25 -5.02
CA ASP A 43 15.90 -5.86 -6.26
C ASP A 43 15.85 -7.37 -6.05
N SER A 44 14.88 -7.81 -5.25
CA SER A 44 14.77 -9.20 -4.82
C SER A 44 13.33 -9.57 -4.46
N LEU A 45 13.14 -10.82 -4.11
CA LEU A 45 11.95 -11.25 -3.38
C LEU A 45 11.85 -10.48 -2.06
N CYS A 46 10.63 -10.15 -1.68
CA CYS A 46 10.28 -9.46 -0.46
C CYS A 46 8.93 -9.94 0.07
N ASN A 47 8.72 -9.79 1.37
CA ASN A 47 7.38 -9.84 1.94
C ASN A 47 6.80 -8.43 1.85
N PHE A 48 5.72 -8.26 1.10
CA PHE A 48 4.99 -7.00 1.00
C PHE A 48 3.61 -7.17 1.64
N THR A 49 3.19 -6.21 2.47
CA THR A 49 1.87 -6.21 3.09
C THR A 49 1.17 -4.88 2.83
N ASP A 50 -0.02 -4.93 2.24
CA ASP A 50 -0.88 -3.77 1.98
C ASP A 50 -1.95 -3.67 3.08
N TYR A 51 -1.88 -2.62 3.89
CA TYR A 51 -2.92 -2.27 4.88
C TYR A 51 -3.84 -1.19 4.29
N SER A 52 -4.81 -0.67 5.04
CA SER A 52 -5.63 0.45 4.52
C SER A 52 -4.84 1.75 4.39
N ASP A 53 -3.97 2.03 5.35
CA ASP A 53 -3.35 3.33 5.63
C ASP A 53 -1.83 3.34 5.40
N TYR A 54 -1.22 2.16 5.31
CA TYR A 54 0.20 2.04 4.97
C TYR A 54 0.51 0.72 4.27
N ASP A 55 1.66 0.67 3.60
CA ASP A 55 2.27 -0.55 3.13
C ASP A 55 3.53 -0.85 3.95
N SER A 56 3.91 -2.12 4.06
CA SER A 56 5.21 -2.50 4.61
C SER A 56 5.92 -3.48 3.69
N PHE A 57 7.25 -3.41 3.67
CA PHE A 57 8.07 -4.37 2.95
C PHE A 57 9.27 -4.81 3.78
N SER A 58 9.72 -6.05 3.57
CA SER A 58 10.97 -6.56 4.09
C SER A 58 11.65 -7.48 3.08
N ALA A 59 12.97 -7.35 2.93
CA ALA A 59 13.80 -8.11 2.00
C ALA A 59 15.10 -8.60 2.68
N GLY A 60 15.72 -9.64 2.12
CA GLY A 60 17.03 -10.17 2.56
C GLY A 60 17.07 -10.51 4.05
N ASP A 61 16.27 -11.49 4.48
CA ASP A 61 16.13 -11.88 5.90
C ASP A 61 15.72 -10.72 6.82
N ALA A 62 14.90 -9.80 6.29
CA ALA A 62 14.46 -8.58 6.96
C ALA A 62 15.58 -7.59 7.33
N GLN A 63 16.76 -7.71 6.72
CA GLN A 63 17.84 -6.72 6.89
C GLN A 63 17.49 -5.38 6.25
N VAL A 64 16.68 -5.38 5.18
CA VAL A 64 16.18 -4.16 4.55
C VAL A 64 14.67 -4.13 4.69
N PHE A 65 14.13 -3.08 5.30
CA PHE A 65 12.70 -2.94 5.50
C PHE A 65 12.27 -1.47 5.50
N GLY A 66 10.98 -1.26 5.28
CA GLY A 66 10.38 0.06 5.33
C GLY A 66 8.87 0.04 5.37
N TYR A 67 8.32 1.23 5.59
CA TYR A 67 6.91 1.53 5.68
C TYR A 67 6.57 2.65 4.72
N LEU A 68 5.47 2.53 4.02
CA LEU A 68 4.93 3.56 3.15
C LEU A 68 3.59 4.02 3.70
N TYR A 69 3.55 5.17 4.35
CA TYR A 69 2.31 5.75 4.86
C TYR A 69 1.59 6.51 3.76
N ARG A 70 0.26 6.37 3.68
CA ARG A 70 -0.55 7.01 2.63
C ARG A 70 -1.48 8.04 3.25
N ASN A 71 -1.45 9.26 2.74
CA ASN A 71 -2.33 10.34 3.13
C ASN A 71 -2.87 11.05 1.88
N GLU A 72 -4.17 10.98 1.65
CA GLU A 72 -4.86 11.65 0.52
C GLU A 72 -4.22 11.35 -0.86
N GLY A 73 -3.76 10.12 -1.08
CA GLY A 73 -3.13 9.70 -2.33
C GLY A 73 -1.63 10.04 -2.45
N VAL A 74 -1.06 10.69 -1.44
CA VAL A 74 0.37 10.99 -1.33
C VAL A 74 1.02 10.00 -0.36
N GLY A 75 2.21 9.51 -0.72
CA GLY A 75 2.98 8.54 0.05
C GLY A 75 4.15 9.17 0.80
N SER A 76 4.44 8.62 1.99
CA SER A 76 5.63 8.90 2.80
C SER A 76 6.37 7.59 3.05
N LEU A 77 7.57 7.44 2.47
CA LEU A 77 8.37 6.22 2.56
C LEU A 77 9.44 6.35 3.63
N CYS A 78 9.34 5.58 4.71
CA CYS A 78 10.37 5.47 5.73
C CYS A 78 11.09 4.12 5.65
N TRP A 79 12.43 4.09 5.64
CA TRP A 79 13.20 2.84 5.57
C TRP A 79 14.45 2.85 6.44
N ASN A 80 15.04 1.67 6.67
CA ASN A 80 16.10 1.46 7.66
C ASN A 80 17.54 1.69 7.15
N LYS A 81 17.70 2.34 5.99
CA LYS A 81 18.99 2.53 5.29
C LYS A 81 19.83 1.24 5.13
N GLY A 82 19.18 0.06 5.17
CA GLY A 82 19.80 -1.26 5.09
C GLY A 82 20.75 -1.65 6.24
N ARG A 83 20.90 -0.82 7.28
CA ARG A 83 21.86 -1.04 8.38
C ARG A 83 21.29 -0.81 9.77
N TYR A 84 20.11 -0.18 9.87
CA TYR A 84 19.48 0.14 11.14
C TYR A 84 18.40 -0.87 11.49
N ASN A 85 18.13 -1.02 12.78
CA ASN A 85 17.04 -1.85 13.31
C ASN A 85 15.70 -1.11 13.39
N LYS A 86 15.64 0.12 12.86
CA LYS A 86 14.44 0.96 12.78
C LYS A 86 14.47 1.76 11.47
N ALA A 87 13.29 2.18 11.01
CA ALA A 87 13.21 3.11 9.89
C ALA A 87 13.72 4.50 10.32
N GLU A 88 14.56 5.12 9.50
CA GLU A 88 15.17 6.43 9.80
C GLU A 88 14.98 7.43 8.65
N ALA A 89 15.37 7.07 7.43
CA ALA A 89 15.17 7.94 6.26
C ALA A 89 13.70 7.92 5.87
N CYS A 90 13.05 9.08 5.90
CA CYS A 90 11.67 9.26 5.45
C CYS A 90 11.62 10.22 4.27
N PHE A 91 11.03 9.80 3.16
CA PHE A 91 10.86 10.58 1.95
C PHE A 91 9.39 10.91 1.74
N GLU A 92 9.08 12.18 1.47
CA GLU A 92 7.69 12.65 1.34
C GLU A 92 7.29 12.89 -0.12
N GLY A 93 5.98 13.00 -0.36
CA GLY A 93 5.46 13.44 -1.66
C GLY A 93 5.48 12.36 -2.74
N LEU A 94 5.59 11.07 -2.38
CA LEU A 94 5.55 9.99 -3.37
C LEU A 94 4.15 9.91 -3.99
N THR A 95 4.10 9.62 -5.28
CA THR A 95 2.83 9.40 -6.01
C THR A 95 2.79 7.99 -6.55
N ARG A 96 1.59 7.39 -6.59
CA ARG A 96 1.39 6.02 -7.07
C ARG A 96 1.17 6.00 -8.58
N SER A 97 1.91 5.14 -9.27
CA SER A 97 1.68 4.76 -10.67
C SER A 97 1.81 3.24 -10.80
N GLY A 98 0.66 2.57 -10.93
CA GLY A 98 0.58 1.12 -10.92
C GLY A 98 1.10 0.51 -9.61
N ALA A 99 2.14 -0.32 -9.75
CA ALA A 99 2.81 -1.02 -8.65
C ALA A 99 3.91 -0.19 -7.97
N CYS A 100 4.16 1.03 -8.44
CA CYS A 100 5.25 1.87 -7.98
C CYS A 100 4.76 3.13 -7.27
N TRP A 101 5.51 3.53 -6.26
CA TRP A 101 5.49 4.84 -5.63
C TRP A 101 6.79 5.55 -5.97
N SER A 102 6.70 6.77 -6.49
CA SER A 102 7.89 7.51 -6.87
C SER A 102 7.73 9.01 -6.72
N ASN A 103 8.84 9.69 -6.50
CA ASN A 103 8.98 11.12 -6.63
C ASN A 103 10.44 11.42 -7.01
N PRO A 104 10.72 12.01 -8.19
CA PRO A 104 12.09 12.34 -8.60
C PRO A 104 12.69 13.48 -7.78
N ASN A 105 11.86 14.16 -6.99
CA ASN A 105 12.25 15.24 -6.11
C ASN A 105 11.69 15.04 -4.68
N ALA A 106 11.89 13.86 -4.11
CA ALA A 106 11.42 13.56 -2.76
C ALA A 106 12.37 14.17 -1.71
N PRO A 107 11.93 15.13 -0.88
CA PRO A 107 12.77 15.60 0.22
C PRO A 107 12.88 14.52 1.30
N GLU A 108 14.09 14.30 1.84
CA GLU A 108 14.24 13.53 3.08
C GLU A 108 13.81 14.41 4.27
N ARG A 109 13.02 13.87 5.20
CA ARG A 109 12.47 14.65 6.33
C ARG A 109 13.54 15.34 7.19
N THR A 110 14.70 14.70 7.35
CA THR A 110 15.81 15.21 8.17
C THR A 110 16.91 15.87 7.36
N ASP A 111 16.88 15.73 6.04
CA ASP A 111 17.90 16.27 5.14
C ASP A 111 17.21 16.93 3.96
N PRO A 112 17.30 18.27 3.79
CA PRO A 112 16.59 18.99 2.75
C PRO A 112 17.08 18.66 1.33
N PHE A 113 18.09 17.80 1.17
CA PHE A 113 18.43 17.29 -0.14
C PHE A 113 17.27 16.52 -0.76
N VAL A 114 17.18 16.70 -2.07
CA VAL A 114 16.12 16.20 -2.90
C VAL A 114 16.62 14.93 -3.56
N ASP A 115 15.94 13.82 -3.29
CA ASP A 115 16.32 12.51 -3.79
C ASP A 115 15.32 12.00 -4.83
N ASP A 116 15.84 11.29 -5.84
CA ASP A 116 14.99 10.49 -6.73
C ASP A 116 14.65 9.18 -6.03
N VAL A 117 13.41 9.03 -5.59
CA VAL A 117 12.95 7.87 -4.82
C VAL A 117 11.95 7.07 -5.63
N LYS A 118 12.17 5.76 -5.69
CA LYS A 118 11.26 4.81 -6.33
C LYS A 118 11.17 3.52 -5.51
N LEU A 119 9.95 3.17 -5.10
CA LEU A 119 9.60 1.89 -4.49
C LEU A 119 8.57 1.19 -5.39
N CYS A 120 8.84 -0.02 -5.83
CA CYS A 120 7.86 -0.85 -6.55
C CYS A 120 7.69 -2.20 -5.85
N ALA A 121 6.48 -2.74 -5.88
CA ALA A 121 6.17 -4.08 -5.42
C ALA A 121 5.18 -4.77 -6.35
N TRP A 122 5.59 -5.89 -6.96
CA TRP A 122 4.75 -6.69 -7.85
C TRP A 122 4.46 -8.05 -7.22
N ALA A 123 3.19 -8.43 -7.18
CA ALA A 123 2.80 -9.79 -6.81
C ALA A 123 3.43 -10.81 -7.80
N LEU A 124 3.80 -11.97 -7.27
CA LEU A 124 4.34 -13.09 -8.04
C LEU A 124 3.25 -14.07 -8.46
#